data_AF-A0A367QFZ2-F1
#
_entry.id   AF-A0A367QFZ2-F1
#
_cell.length_a   1.000
_cell.length_b   1.000
_cell.length_c   1.000
_cell.angle_alpha   90.00
_cell.angle_beta   90.00
_cell.angle_gamma   90.00
#
_symmetry.space_group_name_H-M   'P 1'
#
loop_
_entity.id
_entity.type
_entity.pdbx_description
1 polymer ?
#
loop_
_entity_poly.entity_id
_entity_poly.type
_entity_poly.pdbx_seq_one_letter_code
_entity_poly.pdbx_strand_id
1 'polypeptide(L)'
;MRPLRLVGDKGYTGRRIRNYLRRRGIRLTIPRLSNEPRRGPFNREIYRQRNVVERAINRLKQFRRIATRYEKLAANYTAMITIASIFLWL
;
A
#
# COMPACT_ATOMS: atom_id res chain seq x y z
N MET A 1 16.77 -0.15 -4.26
CA MET A 1 16.58 -0.30 -2.80
C MET A 1 15.83 -1.60 -2.49
N ARG A 2 16.26 -2.41 -1.52
CA ARG A 2 15.60 -3.66 -1.09
C ARG A 2 15.03 -3.47 0.31
N PRO A 3 13.70 -3.54 0.53
CA PRO A 3 13.14 -3.41 1.87
C PRO A 3 13.37 -4.68 2.69
N LEU A 4 13.54 -4.55 4.00
CA LEU A 4 13.62 -5.69 4.93
C LEU A 4 12.27 -6.42 5.03
N ARG A 5 11.16 -5.69 4.91
CA ARG A 5 9.81 -6.22 5.04
C ARG A 5 8.81 -5.46 4.18
N LEU A 6 7.84 -6.18 3.61
CA LEU A 6 6.67 -5.64 2.93
C LEU A 6 5.42 -5.84 3.80
N VAL A 7 4.68 -4.75 4.02
CA VAL A 7 3.34 -4.77 4.63
C VAL A 7 2.34 -4.38 3.55
N GLY A 8 1.23 -5.10 3.45
CA GLY A 8 0.25 -4.86 2.38
C GLY A 8 -1.13 -5.40 2.70
N ASP A 9 -2.11 -4.96 1.90
CA ASP A 9 -3.48 -5.43 2.01
C ASP A 9 -3.64 -6.88 1.53
N LYS A 10 -4.66 -7.56 2.07
CA LYS A 10 -5.06 -8.91 1.71
C LYS A 10 -5.24 -9.07 0.19
N GLY A 11 -5.73 -8.06 -0.53
CA GLY A 11 -5.90 -8.09 -1.99
C GLY A 11 -4.59 -8.27 -2.77
N TYR A 12 -3.44 -7.96 -2.17
CA TYR A 12 -2.11 -8.15 -2.77
C TYR A 12 -1.46 -9.49 -2.38
N THR A 13 -2.19 -10.40 -1.72
CA THR A 13 -1.69 -11.75 -1.50
C THR A 13 -1.76 -12.57 -2.78
N GLY A 14 -0.75 -13.41 -2.99
CA GLY A 14 -0.75 -14.37 -4.09
C GLY A 14 0.55 -15.16 -4.14
N ARG A 15 0.52 -16.34 -4.74
CA ARG A 15 1.70 -17.22 -4.84
C ARG A 15 2.87 -16.52 -5.55
N ARG A 16 2.59 -15.80 -6.64
CA ARG A 16 3.60 -15.05 -7.41
C ARG A 16 4.33 -14.01 -6.55
N ILE A 17 3.58 -13.18 -5.82
CA ILE A 17 4.12 -12.13 -4.94
C ILE A 17 4.89 -12.77 -3.79
N ARG A 18 4.34 -13.79 -3.12
CA ARG A 18 5.01 -14.49 -2.02
C ARG A 18 6.33 -15.14 -2.49
N ASN A 19 6.35 -15.78 -3.65
CA ASN A 19 7.56 -16.39 -4.22
C ASN A 19 8.60 -15.35 -4.63
N TYR A 20 8.16 -14.23 -5.21
CA TYR A 20 9.04 -13.12 -5.54
C TYR A 20 9.73 -12.54 -4.29
N LEU A 21 8.97 -12.26 -3.24
CA LEU A 21 9.50 -11.69 -2.00
C LEU A 21 10.42 -12.68 -1.27
N ARG A 22 10.07 -13.97 -1.25
CA ARG A 22 10.93 -15.03 -0.70
C ARG A 22 12.25 -15.13 -1.45
N ARG A 23 12.24 -15.17 -2.79
CA ARG A 23 13.46 -15.20 -3.62
C ARG A 23 14.35 -13.98 -3.38
N ARG A 24 13.74 -12.83 -3.12
CA ARG A 24 14.45 -11.59 -2.78
C ARG A 24 14.77 -11.46 -1.28
N GLY A 25 14.49 -12.47 -0.45
CA GLY A 25 14.68 -12.44 1.00
C GLY A 25 14.02 -11.24 1.70
N ILE A 26 12.84 -10.83 1.24
CA ILE A 26 12.03 -9.76 1.82
C ILE A 26 10.96 -10.41 2.71
N ARG A 27 10.88 -10.00 3.99
CA ARG A 27 9.87 -10.53 4.92
C ARG A 27 8.48 -10.02 4.54
N LEU A 28 7.44 -10.79 4.84
CA LEU A 28 6.07 -10.47 4.46
C LEU A 28 5.14 -10.33 5.67
N THR A 29 4.37 -9.26 5.70
CA THR A 29 3.20 -9.10 6.59
C THR A 29 1.97 -8.76 5.73
N ILE A 30 1.39 -9.77 5.09
CA ILE A 30 0.14 -9.66 4.33
C ILE A 30 -0.82 -10.76 4.81
N PRO A 31 -2.06 -10.43 5.19
CA PRO A 31 -3.07 -11.41 5.54
C PRO A 31 -3.26 -12.43 4.43
N ARG A 32 -3.52 -13.68 4.78
CA ARG A 32 -3.90 -14.70 3.79
C ARG A 32 -5.36 -14.54 3.39
N LEU A 33 -5.71 -15.05 2.21
CA LEU A 33 -7.10 -15.19 1.80
C LEU A 33 -7.84 -16.13 2.77
N SER A 34 -9.15 -15.96 2.88
CA SER A 34 -10.00 -16.83 3.73
C SER A 34 -9.99 -18.28 3.25
N ASN A 35 -9.81 -18.50 1.95
CA ASN A 35 -9.70 -19.83 1.33
C ASN A 35 -8.27 -20.40 1.33
N GLU A 36 -7.28 -19.68 1.88
CA GLU A 36 -5.92 -20.20 2.02
C GLU A 36 -5.71 -20.79 3.43
N PRO A 37 -5.06 -21.95 3.56
CA PRO A 37 -4.72 -22.50 4.86
C PRO A 37 -3.80 -21.53 5.62
N ARG A 38 -4.15 -21.25 6.88
CA ARG A 38 -3.36 -20.41 7.78
C ARG A 38 -2.06 -21.13 8.12
N ARG A 39 -1.01 -20.88 7.34
CA ARG A 39 0.34 -21.39 7.57
C ARG A 39 1.32 -20.24 7.81
N GLY A 40 2.04 -20.33 8.94
CA GLY A 40 3.11 -19.42 9.36
C GLY A 40 2.64 -18.25 10.24
N PRO A 41 3.58 -17.60 10.96
CA PRO A 41 3.26 -16.52 11.89
C PRO A 41 2.81 -15.25 11.15
N PHE A 42 1.74 -14.62 11.63
CA PHE A 42 1.28 -13.30 11.20
C PHE A 42 1.41 -12.31 12.35
N ASN A 43 2.27 -11.31 12.19
CA ASN A 43 2.45 -10.27 13.20
C ASN A 43 1.42 -9.15 12.99
N ARG A 44 0.42 -9.08 13.87
CA ARG A 44 -0.66 -8.07 13.84
C ARG A 44 -0.15 -6.66 14.12
N GLU A 45 0.85 -6.51 14.99
CA GLU A 45 1.40 -5.21 15.35
C GLU A 45 2.09 -4.56 14.16
N ILE A 46 2.93 -5.32 13.44
CA ILE A 46 3.55 -4.84 12.19
C ILE A 46 2.47 -4.53 11.14
N TYR A 47 1.40 -5.33 11.07
CA TYR A 47 0.33 -5.07 10.12
C TYR A 47 -0.40 -3.73 10.37
N ARG A 48 -0.51 -3.29 11.64
CA ARG A 48 -1.10 -1.98 11.99
C ARG A 48 -0.34 -0.80 11.36
N GLN A 49 0.95 -0.96 11.03
CA GLN A 49 1.74 0.10 10.38
C GLN A 49 1.16 0.53 9.02
N ARG A 50 0.35 -0.33 8.36
CA ARG A 50 -0.37 0.03 7.13
C ARG A 50 -1.27 1.25 7.29
N ASN A 51 -1.80 1.47 8.49
CA ASN A 51 -2.69 2.60 8.78
C ASN A 51 -2.05 3.97 8.47
N VAL A 52 -0.71 4.08 8.50
CA VAL A 52 0.00 5.31 8.10
C VAL A 52 -0.29 5.64 6.63
N VAL A 53 -0.18 4.64 5.75
CA VAL A 53 -0.43 4.79 4.31
C VAL A 53 -1.93 5.03 4.06
N GLU A 54 -2.81 4.33 4.77
CA GLU A 54 -4.26 4.52 4.64
C GLU A 54 -4.70 5.93 5.04
N ARG A 55 -4.17 6.46 6.16
CA ARG A 55 -4.44 7.84 6.58
C ARG A 55 -3.90 8.86 5.58
N ALA A 56 -2.72 8.63 5.00
CA ALA A 56 -2.17 9.50 3.96
C ALA A 56 -3.07 9.52 2.70
N ILE A 57 -3.53 8.36 2.24
CA ILE A 57 -4.47 8.27 1.10
C ILE A 57 -5.81 8.91 1.44
N ASN A 58 -6.32 8.74 2.65
CA ASN A 58 -7.57 9.38 3.09
C ASN A 58 -7.45 10.91 3.10
N ARG A 59 -6.31 11.45 3.56
CA ARG A 59 -6.01 12.89 3.48
C ARG A 59 -5.94 13.38 2.03
N LEU A 60 -5.29 12.63 1.14
CA LEU A 60 -5.26 12.96 -0.30
C LEU A 60 -6.68 12.97 -0.93
N LYS A 61 -7.58 12.12 -0.44
CA LYS A 61 -8.99 12.09 -0.88
C LYS A 61 -9.84 13.25 -0.32
N GLN A 62 -9.36 14.03 0.63
CA GLN A 62 -10.06 15.26 1.05
C GLN A 62 -10.04 16.31 -0.07
N PHE A 63 -9.04 16.27 -0.95
CA PHE A 63 -9.02 17.07 -2.16
C PHE A 63 -9.97 16.48 -3.21
N ARG A 64 -11.15 17.10 -3.38
CA ARG A 64 -12.21 16.66 -4.32
C ARG A 64 -11.68 16.32 -5.72
N ARG A 65 -10.77 17.15 -6.26
CA ARG A 65 -10.14 16.95 -7.58
C ARG A 65 -9.40 15.62 -7.70
N ILE A 66 -8.72 15.20 -6.62
CA ILE A 66 -7.99 13.93 -6.54
C ILE A 66 -8.95 12.76 -6.34
N ALA A 67 -9.93 12.92 -5.43
CA ALA A 67 -10.90 11.87 -5.11
C ALA A 67 -11.74 11.48 -6.34
N THR A 68 -12.22 12.46 -7.10
CA THR A 68 -13.04 12.23 -8.29
C THR A 68 -12.20 11.97 -9.55
N ARG A 69 -10.87 12.12 -9.50
CA ARG A 69 -9.95 12.05 -10.65
C ARG A 69 -10.40 12.93 -11.82
N TYR A 70 -10.47 14.25 -11.61
CA TYR A 70 -10.85 15.19 -12.68
C TYR A 70 -9.84 15.27 -13.83
N GLU A 71 -8.58 14.90 -13.60
CA GLU A 71 -7.56 14.97 -14.63
C GLU A 71 -7.71 13.83 -15.63
N LYS A 72 -7.91 14.18 -16.91
CA LYS A 72 -7.95 13.21 -18.01
C LYS A 72 -6.58 12.61 -18.31
N LEU A 73 -5.53 13.43 -18.20
CA LEU A 73 -4.15 13.02 -18.46
C LEU A 73 -3.50 12.52 -17.19
N ALA A 74 -2.81 11.38 -17.29
CA ALA A 74 -2.06 10.79 -16.19
C ALA A 74 -1.01 11.76 -15.62
N ALA A 75 -0.31 12.51 -16.50
CA ALA A 75 0.68 13.50 -16.09
C ALA A 75 0.06 14.58 -15.18
N ASN A 76 -1.10 15.12 -15.55
CA ASN A 76 -1.80 16.13 -14.75
C ASN A 76 -2.29 15.53 -13.43
N TYR A 77 -2.81 14.30 -13.44
CA TYR A 77 -3.24 13.63 -12.21
C TYR A 77 -2.08 13.45 -11.23
N THR A 78 -0.92 13.02 -11.73
CA THR A 78 0.29 12.89 -10.94
C THR A 78 0.75 14.24 -10.40
N ALA A 79 0.74 15.31 -11.21
CA ALA A 79 1.07 16.65 -10.74
C ALA A 79 0.15 17.10 -9.59
N MET A 80 -1.16 16.87 -9.69
CA MET A 80 -2.11 17.17 -8.63
C MET A 80 -1.85 16.38 -7.34
N ILE A 81 -1.50 15.08 -7.46
CA ILE A 81 -1.10 14.27 -6.29
C ILE A 81 0.15 14.85 -5.65
N THR A 82 1.17 15.22 -6.44
CA THR A 82 2.41 15.79 -5.93
C THR A 82 2.16 17.10 -5.19
N ILE A 83 1.37 18.02 -5.76
CA ILE A 83 0.99 19.28 -5.13
C ILE A 83 0.27 19.02 -3.80
N ALA A 84 -0.75 18.15 -3.78
CA ALA A 84 -1.45 17.81 -2.53
C ALA A 84 -0.54 17.15 -1.50
N SER A 85 0.44 16.34 -1.94
CA SER A 85 1.41 15.70 -1.05
C SER A 85 2.35 16.72 -0.42
N ILE A 86 2.75 17.76 -1.16
CA ILE A 86 3.53 18.89 -0.62
C ILE A 86 2.70 19.64 0.43
N PHE A 87 1.43 19.93 0.16
CA PHE A 87 0.54 20.58 1.14
C PHE A 87 0.30 19.74 2.40
N LEU A 88 0.29 18.41 2.31
CA LEU A 88 0.14 17.52 3.48
C LEU A 88 1.44 17.35 4.27
N TRP A 89 2.58 17.70 3.68
CA TRP A 89 3.90 17.61 4.29
C TRP A 89 4.25 18.85 5.12
N LEU A 90 3.86 20.03 4.63
CA LEU A 90 3.96 21.30 5.35
C LEU A 90 2.96 21.36 6.52
#